data_AF-A0A832HGW3-F1
#
_entry.id   AF-A0A832HGW3-F1
#
_cell.length_a   1.000
_cell.length_b   1.000
_cell.length_c   1.000
_cell.angle_alpha   90.00
_cell.angle_beta   90.00
_cell.angle_gamma   90.00
#
_symmetry.space_group_name_H-M   'P 1'
#
loop_
_entity.id
_entity.type
_entity.pdbx_description
1 polymer ?
#
loop_
_entity_poly.entity_id
_entity_poly.type
_entity_poly.pdbx_seq_one_letter_code
_entity_poly.pdbx_strand_id
1 'polypeptide(L)'
;MGKSQSSETPLTDLARMIERAVTDVCALHGTGLQFRVDRVVVTGQTLDVWATLHFMPRTTPYCCGEPGCHLGHVFPERQLAIDDRVGQLYGQRVHVDFADRVEVRYHEDVRFKRH
;
A
#
# COMPACT_ATOMS: atom_id res chain seq x y z
N MET A 1 13.39 30.46 23.49
CA MET A 1 13.90 29.56 22.42
C MET A 1 13.25 28.20 22.61
N GLY A 2 12.13 27.95 21.93
CA GLY A 2 11.39 26.69 22.02
C GLY A 2 12.08 25.62 21.18
N LYS A 3 12.40 24.49 21.79
CA LYS A 3 12.88 23.30 21.09
C LYS A 3 11.68 22.68 20.37
N SER A 4 11.63 22.81 19.04
CA SER A 4 10.73 22.01 18.23
C SER A 4 11.15 20.54 18.34
N GLN A 5 10.38 19.75 19.09
CA GLN A 5 10.49 18.30 19.06
C GLN A 5 9.98 17.82 17.70
N SER A 6 10.89 17.59 16.76
CA SER A 6 10.59 16.83 15.56
C SER A 6 10.33 15.39 15.99
N SER A 7 9.05 15.01 16.05
CA SER A 7 8.64 13.62 16.18
C SER A 7 8.97 12.88 14.88
N GLU A 8 10.20 12.36 14.79
CA GLU A 8 10.59 11.39 13.76
C GLU A 8 9.80 10.10 14.01
N THR A 9 8.71 9.93 13.28
CA THR A 9 8.08 8.61 13.14
C THR A 9 9.11 7.70 12.47
N PRO A 10 9.53 6.59 13.11
CA PRO A 10 10.44 5.63 12.49
C PRO A 10 9.89 5.23 11.12
N LEU A 11 10.73 5.14 10.09
CA LEU A 11 10.30 4.74 8.74
C LEU A 11 9.49 3.42 8.74
N THR A 12 9.75 2.54 9.71
CA THR A 12 8.99 1.32 9.98
C THR A 12 7.53 1.57 10.39
N ASP A 13 7.23 2.63 11.11
CA ASP A 13 5.85 2.96 11.52
C ASP A 13 5.07 3.59 10.37
N LEU A 14 5.71 4.45 9.57
CA LEU A 14 5.10 5.03 8.38
C LEU A 14 4.77 3.94 7.34
N ALA A 15 5.70 3.02 7.09
CA ALA A 15 5.45 1.87 6.22
C ALA A 15 4.23 1.06 6.68
N ARG A 16 4.12 0.77 7.99
CA ARG A 16 2.96 0.06 8.56
C ARG A 16 1.65 0.83 8.43
N MET A 17 1.67 2.16 8.56
CA MET A 17 0.47 2.99 8.35
C MET A 17 0.00 2.90 6.91
N ILE A 18 0.91 2.97 5.94
CA ILE A 18 0.60 2.85 4.51
C ILE A 18 0.08 1.43 4.21
N GLU A 19 0.77 0.38 4.68
CA GLU A 19 0.33 -1.01 4.52
C GLU A 19 -1.11 -1.20 5.04
N ARG A 20 -1.41 -0.66 6.22
CA ARG A 20 -2.74 -0.71 6.82
C ARG A 20 -3.77 0.05 5.99
N ALA A 21 -3.45 1.27 5.57
CA ALA A 21 -4.34 2.10 4.76
C ALA A 21 -4.71 1.40 3.45
N VAL A 22 -3.73 0.86 2.72
CA VAL A 22 -3.96 0.11 1.48
C VAL A 22 -4.78 -1.15 1.74
N THR A 23 -4.46 -1.92 2.77
CA THR A 23 -5.19 -3.15 3.10
C THR A 23 -6.66 -2.87 3.43
N ASP A 24 -6.92 -1.80 4.20
CA ASP A 24 -8.27 -1.40 4.59
C ASP A 24 -9.07 -0.84 3.40
N VAL A 25 -8.48 0.10 2.64
CA VAL A 25 -9.16 0.76 1.50
C VAL A 25 -9.40 -0.19 0.34
N CYS A 26 -8.46 -1.07 0.03
CA CYS A 26 -8.57 -2.03 -1.06
C CYS A 26 -9.21 -3.37 -0.62
N ALA A 27 -9.67 -3.46 0.64
CA ALA A 27 -10.31 -4.64 1.20
C ALA A 27 -9.49 -5.94 0.99
N LEU A 28 -8.17 -5.87 1.17
CA LEU A 28 -7.28 -7.01 0.92
C LEU A 28 -7.39 -8.11 1.99
N HIS A 29 -8.02 -7.81 3.13
CA HIS A 29 -8.23 -8.76 4.23
C HIS A 29 -8.92 -10.03 3.75
N GLY A 30 -8.32 -11.19 4.02
CA GLY A 30 -8.89 -12.49 3.67
C GLY A 30 -8.91 -12.80 2.17
N THR A 31 -8.37 -11.95 1.30
CA THR A 31 -8.30 -12.18 -0.15
C THR A 31 -7.10 -13.02 -0.58
N GLY A 32 -6.23 -13.36 0.37
CA GLY A 32 -4.92 -13.95 0.10
C GLY A 32 -3.93 -12.96 -0.54
N LEU A 33 -4.28 -11.68 -0.66
CA LEU A 33 -3.33 -10.65 -1.04
C LEU A 33 -2.73 -10.02 0.21
N GLN A 34 -1.43 -9.73 0.14
CA GLN A 34 -0.72 -9.00 1.18
C GLN A 34 0.09 -7.88 0.54
N PHE A 35 -0.19 -6.65 0.92
CA PHE A 35 0.57 -5.48 0.51
C PHE A 35 1.70 -5.21 1.50
N ARG A 36 2.93 -5.05 1.02
CA ARG A 36 4.12 -4.80 1.84
C ARG A 36 4.85 -3.58 1.31
N VAL A 37 5.20 -2.66 2.20
CA VAL A 37 5.98 -1.47 1.84
C VAL A 37 7.46 -1.78 2.06
N ASP A 38 8.24 -1.66 1.00
CA ASP A 38 9.67 -1.96 0.98
C ASP A 38 10.50 -0.72 1.32
N ARG A 39 10.05 0.44 0.83
CA ARG A 39 10.72 1.73 1.06
C ARG A 39 9.72 2.87 1.00
N VAL A 40 9.94 3.87 1.85
CA VAL A 40 9.25 5.17 1.77
C VAL A 40 10.30 6.27 1.74
N VAL A 41 10.14 7.22 0.82
CA VAL A 41 10.90 8.48 0.79
C VAL A 41 9.92 9.63 0.97
N VAL A 42 10.24 10.55 1.87
CA VAL A 42 9.39 11.70 2.17
C VAL A 42 9.93 12.92 1.43
N THR A 43 9.12 13.47 0.53
CA THR A 43 9.44 14.64 -0.28
C THR A 43 8.39 15.73 -0.04
N GLY A 44 8.59 16.54 0.99
CA GLY A 44 7.59 17.53 1.42
C GLY A 44 6.33 16.87 1.98
N GLN A 45 5.21 17.03 1.29
CA GLN A 45 3.94 16.36 1.64
C GLN A 45 3.71 15.06 0.85
N THR A 46 4.61 14.71 -0.06
CA THR A 46 4.52 13.49 -0.85
C THR A 46 5.31 12.37 -0.18
N LEU A 47 4.71 11.19 -0.15
CA LEU A 47 5.32 9.93 0.29
C LEU A 47 5.54 9.08 -0.96
N ASP A 48 6.77 9.03 -1.44
CA ASP A 48 7.18 8.15 -2.53
C ASP A 48 7.31 6.72 -1.97
N VAL A 49 6.45 5.80 -2.44
CA VAL A 49 6.34 4.44 -1.88
C VAL A 49 6.77 3.40 -2.90
N TRP A 50 7.70 2.54 -2.49
CA TRP A 50 8.00 1.27 -3.16
C TRP A 50 7.39 0.14 -2.35
N ALA A 51 6.71 -0.76 -3.04
CA ALA A 51 5.96 -1.82 -2.40
C ALA A 51 5.93 -3.11 -3.23
N THR A 52 5.63 -4.21 -2.56
CA THR A 52 5.41 -5.51 -3.16
C THR A 52 4.00 -5.99 -2.84
N LEU A 53 3.23 -6.34 -3.87
CA LEU A 53 1.97 -7.06 -3.72
C LEU A 53 2.23 -8.56 -3.77
N HIS A 54 2.02 -9.22 -2.63
CA HIS A 54 2.14 -10.67 -2.51
C HIS A 54 0.81 -11.35 -2.79
N PHE A 55 0.85 -12.36 -3.67
CA PHE A 55 -0.25 -13.30 -3.91
C PHE A 55 0.01 -14.56 -3.10
N MET A 56 -0.89 -14.88 -2.17
CA MET A 56 -0.80 -16.04 -1.27
C MET A 56 -1.71 -17.18 -1.76
N PRO A 57 -1.39 -18.45 -1.47
CA PRO A 57 -2.20 -19.58 -1.93
C PRO A 57 -3.53 -19.76 -1.17
N ARG A 58 -3.81 -18.96 -0.13
CA ARG A 58 -4.90 -19.21 0.84
C ARG A 58 -6.32 -19.17 0.25
N THR A 59 -6.53 -18.57 -0.92
CA THR A 59 -7.87 -18.25 -1.47
C THR A 59 -7.95 -18.33 -2.99
N THR A 60 -7.00 -19.00 -3.64
CA THR A 60 -6.95 -19.08 -5.11
C THR A 60 -8.18 -19.80 -5.71
N PRO A 61 -8.70 -19.32 -6.86
CA PRO A 61 -7.93 -18.59 -7.87
C PRO A 61 -8.29 -17.10 -8.06
N TYR A 62 -7.25 -16.28 -8.24
CA TYR A 62 -7.33 -14.86 -8.62
C TYR A 62 -7.75 -14.69 -10.09
N CYS A 63 -8.31 -13.55 -10.48
CA CYS A 63 -8.63 -13.26 -11.89
C CYS A 63 -7.38 -13.05 -12.76
N CYS A 64 -6.38 -12.33 -12.28
CA CYS A 64 -5.09 -12.10 -12.95
C CYS A 64 -3.99 -11.79 -11.93
N GLY A 65 -2.74 -11.73 -12.38
CA GLY A 65 -1.58 -11.34 -11.57
C GLY A 65 -1.26 -9.84 -11.58
N GLU A 66 -2.07 -9.03 -12.25
CA GLU A 66 -1.80 -7.59 -12.40
C GLU A 66 -2.14 -6.82 -11.12
N PRO A 67 -1.21 -6.03 -10.53
CA PRO A 67 -1.48 -5.24 -9.32
C PRO A 67 -2.68 -4.30 -9.48
N GLY A 68 -2.82 -3.73 -10.69
CA GLY A 68 -3.88 -2.79 -11.05
C GLY A 68 -5.28 -3.30 -10.76
N CYS A 69 -5.53 -4.58 -11.02
CA CYS A 69 -6.82 -5.22 -10.81
C CYS A 69 -7.20 -5.30 -9.32
N HIS A 70 -6.21 -5.50 -8.46
CA HIS A 70 -6.43 -5.78 -7.04
C HIS A 70 -6.31 -4.53 -6.16
N LEU A 71 -5.30 -3.70 -6.43
CA LEU A 71 -5.09 -2.45 -5.71
C LEU A 71 -6.01 -1.35 -6.21
N GLY A 72 -6.62 -1.53 -7.39
CA GLY A 72 -7.40 -0.48 -8.02
C GLY A 72 -6.54 0.72 -8.39
N HIS A 73 -5.27 0.47 -8.76
CA HIS A 73 -4.32 1.47 -9.28
C HIS A 73 -4.86 2.22 -10.52
N VAL A 74 -5.95 1.72 -11.12
CA VAL A 74 -6.67 2.35 -12.24
C VAL A 74 -7.76 3.34 -11.77
N PHE A 75 -8.08 3.41 -10.47
CA PHE A 75 -9.22 4.19 -9.94
C PHE A 75 -8.78 5.34 -9.03
N PRO A 76 -8.92 6.61 -9.47
CA PRO A 76 -8.58 7.81 -8.69
C PRO A 76 -9.24 7.89 -7.30
N GLU A 77 -10.40 7.26 -7.14
CA GLU A 77 -11.19 7.28 -5.90
C GLU A 77 -10.48 6.57 -4.74
N ARG A 78 -9.78 5.46 -5.03
CA ARG A 78 -9.04 4.71 -4.01
C ARG A 78 -7.77 5.44 -3.61
N GLN A 79 -7.12 6.14 -4.55
CA GLN A 79 -5.94 6.95 -4.25
C GLN A 79 -6.27 8.03 -3.22
N LEU A 80 -7.37 8.77 -3.43
CA LEU A 80 -7.82 9.78 -2.47
C LEU A 80 -8.14 9.17 -1.10
N ALA A 81 -8.81 8.01 -1.07
CA ALA A 81 -9.12 7.32 0.19
C ALA A 81 -7.85 6.84 0.92
N ILE A 82 -6.81 6.41 0.19
CA ILE A 82 -5.51 6.05 0.77
C ILE A 82 -4.81 7.29 1.33
N ASP A 83 -4.75 8.39 0.57
CA ASP A 83 -4.16 9.66 1.00
C ASP A 83 -4.82 10.16 2.29
N ASP A 84 -6.15 10.17 2.33
CA ASP A 84 -6.93 10.56 3.51
C ASP A 84 -6.66 9.63 4.69
N ARG A 85 -6.61 8.31 4.45
CA ARG A 85 -6.41 7.33 5.52
C ARG A 85 -5.00 7.40 6.10
N VAL A 86 -3.98 7.54 5.25
CA VAL A 86 -2.60 7.74 5.72
C VAL A 86 -2.48 9.08 6.43
N GLY A 87 -3.11 10.14 5.91
CA GLY A 87 -3.08 11.45 6.55
C GLY A 87 -3.72 11.47 7.94
N GLN A 88 -4.81 10.73 8.15
CA GLN A 88 -5.41 10.51 9.47
C GLN A 88 -4.47 9.79 10.44
N LEU A 89 -3.77 8.76 9.97
CA LEU A 89 -2.84 7.98 10.80
C LEU A 89 -1.54 8.74 11.10
N TYR A 90 -1.07 9.52 10.15
CA TYR A 90 0.17 10.28 10.22
C TYR A 90 0.01 11.64 10.92
N GLY A 91 -1.22 12.15 11.02
CA GLY A 91 -1.54 13.41 11.71
C GLY A 91 -1.39 14.67 10.84
N GLN A 92 -1.19 14.52 9.53
CA GLN A 92 -1.14 15.62 8.57
C GLN A 92 -1.53 15.15 7.18
N ARG A 93 -1.99 16.06 6.32
CA ARG A 93 -2.32 15.74 4.93
C ARG A 93 -1.05 15.35 4.17
N VAL A 94 -1.11 14.23 3.47
CA VAL A 94 -0.04 13.71 2.61
C VAL A 94 -0.62 13.25 1.28
N HIS A 95 0.24 13.09 0.29
CA HIS A 95 -0.04 12.40 -0.96
C HIS A 95 0.82 11.13 -1.03
N VAL A 96 0.22 9.96 -1.20
CA VAL A 96 0.93 8.68 -1.25
C VAL A 96 1.14 8.29 -2.71
N ASP A 97 2.35 8.50 -3.22
CA ASP A 97 2.66 8.18 -4.62
C ASP A 97 3.25 6.77 -4.74
N PHE A 98 2.46 5.86 -5.29
CA PHE A 98 2.88 4.50 -5.60
C PHE A 98 3.51 4.35 -6.99
N ALA A 99 3.21 5.23 -7.95
CA ALA A 99 3.65 5.19 -9.35
C ALA A 99 3.87 3.76 -9.93
N ASP A 100 4.85 3.57 -10.81
CA ASP A 100 5.28 2.25 -11.32
C ASP A 100 6.18 1.48 -10.33
N ARG A 101 6.02 1.71 -9.02
CA ARG A 101 6.91 1.19 -7.96
C ARG A 101 6.27 0.08 -7.13
N VAL A 102 5.23 -0.55 -7.68
CA VAL A 102 4.58 -1.73 -7.08
C VAL A 102 4.99 -2.98 -7.83
N GLU A 103 5.89 -3.75 -7.22
CA GLU A 103 6.28 -5.07 -7.71
C GLU A 103 5.24 -6.14 -7.33
N VAL A 104 5.29 -7.28 -8.03
CA VAL A 104 4.45 -8.44 -7.71
C VAL A 104 5.31 -9.61 -7.28
N ARG A 105 4.87 -10.28 -6.22
CA ARG A 105 5.43 -11.56 -5.81
C ARG A 105 4.35 -12.63 -5.72
N TYR A 106 4.54 -13.71 -6.47
CA TYR A 106 3.71 -14.91 -6.37
C TYR A 106 4.38 -15.91 -5.44
N HIS A 107 3.67 -16.32 -4.40
CA HIS A 107 4.11 -17.45 -3.58
C HIS A 107 3.80 -18.78 -4.28
N GLU A 108 4.40 -19.85 -3.78
CA GLU A 108 4.16 -21.20 -4.30
C GLU A 108 2.67 -21.53 -4.27
N ASP A 109 2.22 -22.29 -5.28
CA ASP A 109 0.83 -22.72 -5.45
C ASP A 109 -0.23 -21.64 -5.68
N VAL A 110 0.17 -20.40 -5.97
CA VAL A 110 -0.75 -19.42 -6.53
C VAL A 110 -1.34 -19.94 -7.85
N ARG A 111 -2.66 -19.88 -7.98
CA ARG A 111 -3.41 -20.23 -9.19
C ARG A 111 -4.26 -19.04 -9.65
N PHE A 112 -4.40 -18.91 -10.96
CA PHE A 112 -5.28 -17.93 -11.61
C PHE A 112 -6.48 -18.64 -12.25
N LYS A 113 -7.62 -17.96 -12.30
CA LYS A 113 -8.82 -18.44 -13.01
C LYS A 113 -8.44 -18.52 -14.48
N ARG A 114 -8.51 -19.72 -15.05
CA ARG A 114 -8.47 -19.88 -16.50
C ARG A 114 -9.83 -19.41 -17.03
N HIS A 115 -9.82 -18.38 -17.86
CA HIS A 115 -10.98 -18.00 -18.67
C HIS A 115 -11.21 -19.05 -19.76
#